data_AF-A0A6A7NER1-F1
#
_entry.id   AF-A0A6A7NER1-F1
#
_cell.length_a   1.000
_cell.length_b   1.000
_cell.length_c   1.000
_cell.angle_alpha   90.00
_cell.angle_beta   90.00
_cell.angle_gamma   90.00
#
_symmetry.space_group_name_H-M   'P 1'
#
loop_
_entity.id
_entity.type
_entity.pdbx_description
1 polymer ?
#
loop_
_entity_poly.entity_id
_entity_poly.type
_entity_poly.pdbx_seq_one_letter_code
_entity_poly.pdbx_strand_id
1 'polypeptide(L)'
;MSYHIPVHLPDDVFHGLTRHTGEGWYGLKTEAALSELIRNWIRHTAAAPWMLDGEPDQPDQPDPTPSLPQDASKGYQWKQLFLPNGTELRATFGGKSRYARVQDEAILCDGEPTTPSRLANARGCGTRNAWHNVWLKFPGDATWQLARKCRP
;
A
#
# COMPACT_ATOMS: atom_id res chain seq x y z
N MET A 1 31.74 -5.95 -3.39
CA MET A 1 30.80 -7.09 -3.45
C MET A 1 29.48 -6.57 -4.00
N SER A 2 28.96 -7.15 -5.08
CA SER A 2 27.69 -6.73 -5.69
C SER A 2 26.57 -7.61 -5.13
N TYR A 3 25.71 -7.03 -4.30
CA TYR A 3 24.55 -7.74 -3.74
C TYR A 3 23.35 -7.58 -4.66
N HIS A 4 22.85 -8.66 -5.25
CA HIS A 4 21.59 -8.64 -5.99
C HIS A 4 20.42 -8.44 -5.01
N ILE A 5 19.87 -7.24 -4.99
CA ILE A 5 18.65 -6.92 -4.25
C ILE A 5 17.45 -7.40 -5.08
N PRO A 6 16.59 -8.31 -4.57
CA PRO A 6 15.42 -8.77 -5.32
C PRO A 6 14.36 -7.66 -5.40
N VAL A 7 14.26 -7.02 -6.56
CA VAL A 7 13.25 -5.98 -6.83
C VAL A 7 12.00 -6.63 -7.42
N HIS A 8 10.87 -6.53 -6.71
CA HIS A 8 9.57 -6.93 -7.25
C HIS A 8 9.08 -5.92 -8.28
N LEU A 9 9.14 -6.30 -9.56
CA LEU A 9 8.57 -5.55 -10.69
C LEU A 9 7.18 -6.16 -11.05
N PRO A 10 6.18 -5.35 -11.47
CA PRO A 10 4.94 -5.87 -12.04
C PRO A 10 5.21 -6.68 -13.33
N ASP A 11 4.38 -7.70 -13.57
CA ASP A 11 4.52 -8.61 -14.71
C ASP A 11 4.41 -7.87 -16.06
N ASP A 12 3.46 -6.95 -16.17
CA ASP A 12 3.24 -6.08 -17.32
C ASP A 12 4.43 -5.16 -17.60
N VAL A 13 5.04 -4.58 -16.55
CA VAL A 13 6.23 -3.75 -16.67
C VAL A 13 7.46 -4.58 -17.05
N PHE A 14 7.59 -5.79 -16.49
CA PHE A 14 8.66 -6.73 -16.85
C PHE A 14 8.56 -7.20 -18.30
N HIS A 15 7.37 -7.62 -18.75
CA HIS A 15 7.10 -8.01 -20.14
C HIS A 15 7.14 -6.81 -21.12
N GLY A 16 6.89 -5.59 -20.65
CA GLY A 16 7.11 -4.37 -21.41
C GLY A 16 8.59 -4.11 -21.64
N LEU A 17 9.39 -4.13 -20.57
CA LEU A 17 10.82 -3.85 -20.61
C LEU A 17 11.59 -4.90 -21.43
N THR A 18 11.36 -6.18 -21.20
CA THR A 18 12.01 -7.30 -21.93
C THR A 18 11.69 -7.26 -23.44
N ARG A 19 10.42 -7.00 -23.80
CA ARG A 19 10.01 -6.76 -25.19
C ARG A 19 10.68 -5.53 -25.80
N HIS A 20 10.94 -4.48 -25.02
CA HIS A 20 11.60 -3.26 -25.50
C HIS A 20 13.12 -3.42 -25.68
N THR A 21 13.79 -4.21 -24.85
CA THR A 21 15.23 -4.54 -24.99
C THR A 21 15.51 -5.68 -25.99
N GLY A 22 14.46 -6.39 -26.41
CA GLY A 22 14.55 -7.54 -27.32
C GLY A 22 15.11 -8.80 -26.68
N GLU A 23 15.17 -8.87 -25.34
CA GLU A 23 15.59 -10.05 -24.59
C GLU A 23 14.33 -10.77 -24.06
N GLY A 24 14.20 -12.09 -24.26
CA GLY A 24 13.02 -12.84 -23.80
C GLY A 24 12.95 -13.09 -22.28
N TRP A 25 13.88 -12.52 -21.52
CA TRP A 25 14.13 -12.75 -20.09
C TRP A 25 14.91 -11.57 -19.51
N TYR A 26 15.17 -11.58 -18.20
CA TYR A 26 16.02 -10.57 -17.56
C TYR A 26 17.50 -10.78 -17.96
N GLY A 27 17.91 -10.16 -19.06
CA GLY A 27 19.29 -10.15 -19.55
C GLY A 27 20.03 -8.85 -19.25
N LEU A 28 21.26 -8.75 -19.76
CA LEU A 28 22.16 -7.62 -19.50
C LEU A 28 21.64 -6.29 -20.07
N LYS A 29 20.93 -6.31 -21.21
CA LYS A 29 20.32 -5.08 -21.75
C LYS A 29 19.12 -4.65 -20.90
N THR A 30 18.34 -5.61 -20.42
CA THR A 30 17.19 -5.40 -19.53
C THR A 30 17.63 -4.82 -18.19
N GLU A 31 18.71 -5.34 -17.60
CA GLU A 31 19.34 -4.77 -16.40
C GLU A 31 19.89 -3.37 -16.64
N ALA A 32 20.56 -3.13 -17.77
CA ALA A 32 21.10 -1.82 -18.12
C ALA A 32 19.99 -0.77 -18.31
N ALA A 33 18.94 -1.09 -19.07
CA ALA A 33 17.80 -0.21 -19.30
C ALA A 33 17.03 0.10 -18.00
N LEU A 34 16.80 -0.90 -17.14
CA LEU A 34 16.19 -0.68 -15.82
C LEU A 34 17.08 0.23 -14.95
N SER A 35 18.38 -0.03 -14.93
CA SER A 35 19.36 0.75 -14.17
C SER A 35 19.47 2.20 -14.64
N GLU A 36 19.39 2.43 -15.95
CA GLU A 36 19.41 3.77 -16.53
C GLU A 36 18.11 4.53 -16.22
N LEU A 37 16.95 3.90 -16.41
CA LEU A 37 15.64 4.50 -16.14
C LEU A 37 15.50 4.91 -14.66
N ILE A 38 15.96 4.09 -13.72
CA ILE A 38 16.00 4.43 -12.29
C ILE A 38 16.95 5.61 -12.03
N ARG A 39 18.17 5.61 -12.58
CA ARG A 39 19.13 6.72 -12.42
C ARG A 39 18.59 8.03 -13.01
N ASN A 40 17.91 7.95 -14.15
CA ASN A 40 17.31 9.11 -14.82
C ASN A 40 16.17 9.69 -13.97
N TRP A 41 15.29 8.84 -13.45
CA TRP A 41 14.22 9.27 -12.56
C TRP A 41 14.76 9.95 -11.28
N ILE A 42 15.83 9.42 -10.68
CA ILE A 42 16.49 10.04 -9.52
C ILE A 42 17.08 11.41 -9.89
N ARG A 43 17.74 11.54 -11.06
CA ARG A 43 18.34 12.82 -11.51
C ARG A 43 17.30 13.92 -11.77
N HIS A 44 16.09 13.56 -12.19
CA HIS A 44 15.02 14.51 -12.49
C HIS A 44 14.02 14.74 -11.34
N THR A 45 14.03 13.88 -10.30
CA THR A 45 13.16 14.03 -9.13
C THR A 45 13.91 14.76 -8.03
N ALA A 46 13.80 16.10 -8.00
CA ALA A 46 14.25 16.88 -6.86
C ALA A 46 13.52 16.44 -5.58
N ALA A 47 14.26 16.24 -4.49
CA ALA A 47 13.68 15.81 -3.23
C ALA A 47 12.80 16.92 -2.63
N ALA A 48 11.51 16.63 -2.44
CA ALA A 48 10.54 17.57 -1.88
C ALA A 48 10.39 17.35 -0.36
N PRO A 49 10.86 18.30 0.49
CA PRO A 49 10.65 18.23 1.93
C PRO A 49 9.25 18.72 2.33
N TRP A 50 8.59 17.96 3.20
CA TRP A 50 7.38 18.35 3.93
C TRP A 50 7.53 17.79 5.35
N MET A 51 8.00 18.60 6.30
CA MET A 51 7.21 19.51 7.16
C MET A 51 6.17 18.69 7.96
N LEU A 52 6.26 18.49 9.29
CA LEU A 52 7.05 19.21 10.31
C LEU A 52 6.60 20.67 10.51
N ASP A 53 5.38 20.86 11.02
CA ASP A 53 4.93 22.01 11.83
C ASP A 53 3.48 21.75 12.37
N GLY A 54 3.22 22.01 13.66
CA GLY A 54 1.86 22.24 14.21
C GLY A 54 1.14 21.14 15.03
N GLU A 55 1.02 21.36 16.36
CA GLU A 55 0.09 20.76 17.35
C GLU A 55 -0.01 21.77 18.54
N PRO A 56 -0.99 21.79 19.48
CA PRO A 56 -2.30 21.08 19.58
C PRO A 56 -3.48 22.05 19.96
N ASP A 57 -4.40 21.63 20.86
CA ASP A 57 -5.51 22.38 21.56
C ASP A 57 -6.77 22.79 20.74
N GLN A 58 -8.03 22.78 21.25
CA GLN A 58 -8.66 22.32 22.53
C GLN A 58 -10.20 21.97 22.29
N PRO A 59 -11.16 21.82 23.25
CA PRO A 59 -12.33 20.91 23.10
C PRO A 59 -13.75 21.57 23.21
N ASP A 60 -14.83 20.79 23.05
CA ASP A 60 -15.95 20.55 24.03
C ASP A 60 -17.05 19.61 23.45
N GLN A 61 -18.14 19.32 24.18
CA GLN A 61 -19.21 18.31 23.88
C GLN A 61 -20.63 18.88 24.20
N PRO A 62 -21.77 18.14 24.18
CA PRO A 62 -22.11 16.75 23.77
C PRO A 62 -23.08 16.77 22.54
N ASP A 63 -24.12 15.95 22.26
CA ASP A 63 -24.81 14.84 22.95
C ASP A 63 -25.40 13.79 21.93
N PRO A 64 -26.56 13.08 22.06
CA PRO A 64 -26.52 11.63 21.84
C PRO A 64 -27.39 11.06 20.70
N THR A 65 -26.90 10.01 20.05
CA THR A 65 -27.76 8.95 19.47
C THR A 65 -27.01 7.61 19.51
N PRO A 66 -27.58 6.52 20.07
CA PRO A 66 -26.83 5.29 20.30
C PRO A 66 -26.61 4.48 19.02
N SER A 67 -25.42 4.62 18.43
CA SER A 67 -24.92 3.75 17.36
C SER A 67 -23.43 3.53 17.55
N LEU A 68 -23.10 2.77 18.61
CA LEU A 68 -21.78 2.20 18.97
C LEU A 68 -20.58 2.97 18.36
N PRO A 69 -20.05 3.99 19.04
CA PRO A 69 -18.85 4.68 18.57
C PRO A 69 -17.67 3.69 18.55
N GLN A 70 -17.39 3.13 17.37
CA GLN A 70 -16.19 2.34 17.12
C GLN A 70 -14.99 3.29 17.25
N ASP A 71 -14.27 3.22 18.37
CA ASP A 71 -13.25 4.20 18.76
C ASP A 71 -12.35 4.59 17.59
N ALA A 72 -12.40 5.86 17.19
CA ALA A 72 -11.44 6.45 16.24
C ALA A 72 -10.00 6.44 16.82
N SER A 73 -9.89 6.39 18.15
CA SER A 73 -8.65 6.22 18.91
C SER A 73 -8.01 4.83 18.77
N LYS A 74 -8.75 3.83 18.24
CA LYS A 74 -8.22 2.51 17.92
C LYS A 74 -7.95 2.39 16.43
N GLY A 75 -6.98 1.58 16.05
CA GLY A 75 -6.64 1.34 14.66
C GLY A 75 -5.49 0.34 14.50
N TYR A 76 -5.31 -0.14 13.28
CA TYR A 76 -4.26 -1.09 12.94
C TYR A 76 -2.96 -0.37 12.54
N GLN A 77 -1.91 -0.49 13.35
CA GLN A 77 -0.59 0.07 13.03
C GLN A 77 0.15 -0.80 11.99
N TRP A 78 0.04 -0.45 10.71
CA TRP A 78 0.76 -1.11 9.63
C TRP A 78 2.19 -0.57 9.48
N LYS A 79 3.07 -0.96 10.40
CA LYS A 79 4.48 -0.52 10.49
C LYS A 79 4.66 0.99 10.70
N GLN A 80 4.58 1.76 9.61
CA GLN A 80 4.77 3.21 9.54
C GLN A 80 3.49 3.95 9.13
N LEU A 81 2.40 3.23 8.84
CA LEU A 81 1.09 3.79 8.51
C LEU A 81 0.06 3.32 9.54
N PHE A 82 -0.54 4.26 10.26
CA PHE A 82 -1.71 3.99 11.08
C PHE A 82 -2.95 3.88 10.21
N LEU A 83 -3.79 2.87 10.43
CA LEU A 83 -5.09 2.72 9.79
C LEU A 83 -6.18 2.86 10.87
N PRO A 84 -6.89 3.99 10.97
CA PRO A 84 -7.94 4.17 11.99
C PRO A 84 -9.09 3.18 11.81
N ASN A 85 -9.81 2.92 12.91
CA ASN A 85 -11.01 2.08 12.93
C ASN A 85 -11.99 2.44 11.81
N GLY A 86 -12.58 1.43 11.19
CA GLY A 86 -13.49 1.59 10.05
C GLY A 86 -12.82 1.77 8.67
N THR A 87 -11.50 1.98 8.57
CA THR A 87 -10.76 2.03 7.30
C THR A 87 -11.01 0.77 6.47
N GLU A 88 -11.39 0.93 5.19
CA GLU A 88 -11.58 -0.19 4.28
C GLU A 88 -10.28 -0.52 3.52
N LEU A 89 -10.00 -1.80 3.34
CA LEU A 89 -8.88 -2.32 2.56
C LEU A 89 -9.42 -3.16 1.40
N ARG A 90 -8.99 -2.87 0.17
CA ARG A 90 -9.35 -3.63 -1.04
C ARG A 90 -8.10 -4.17 -1.71
N ALA A 91 -8.08 -5.47 -2.01
CA ALA A 91 -6.99 -6.13 -2.71
C ALA A 91 -7.54 -6.96 -3.88
N THR A 92 -7.06 -6.70 -5.10
CA THR A 92 -7.67 -7.22 -6.34
C THR A 92 -6.73 -8.19 -7.05
N PHE A 93 -7.18 -9.44 -7.22
CA PHE A 93 -6.35 -10.54 -7.75
C PHE A 93 -7.11 -11.34 -8.81
N GLY A 94 -6.54 -11.44 -10.02
CA GLY A 94 -7.15 -12.21 -11.12
C GLY A 94 -8.58 -11.77 -11.45
N GLY A 95 -8.83 -10.46 -11.47
CA GLY A 95 -10.18 -9.89 -11.65
C GLY A 95 -11.09 -9.93 -10.43
N LYS A 96 -10.71 -10.61 -9.33
CA LYS A 96 -11.52 -10.72 -8.11
C LYS A 96 -11.01 -9.77 -7.02
N SER A 97 -11.80 -8.75 -6.71
CA SER A 97 -11.58 -7.86 -5.56
C SER A 97 -12.03 -8.54 -4.27
N ARG A 98 -11.13 -8.61 -3.29
CA ARG A 98 -11.42 -8.97 -1.90
C ARG A 98 -11.37 -7.70 -1.06
N TYR A 99 -12.30 -7.62 -0.11
CA TYR A 99 -12.45 -6.48 0.81
C TYR A 99 -12.20 -6.94 2.24
N ALA A 100 -11.66 -6.04 3.04
CA ALA A 100 -11.44 -6.17 4.47
C ALA A 100 -11.64 -4.79 5.12
N ARG A 101 -11.80 -4.74 6.44
CA ARG A 101 -12.01 -3.50 7.18
C ARG A 101 -11.20 -3.53 8.48
N VAL A 102 -10.61 -2.39 8.86
CA VAL A 102 -10.07 -2.24 10.21
C VAL A 102 -11.24 -2.21 11.18
N GLN A 103 -11.19 -3.07 12.19
CA GLN A 103 -12.05 -3.01 13.36
C GLN A 103 -11.17 -3.09 14.60
N ASP A 104 -11.24 -2.05 15.43
CA ASP A 104 -10.38 -1.85 16.59
C ASP A 104 -8.89 -1.96 16.18
N GLU A 105 -8.12 -2.91 16.74
CA GLU A 105 -6.69 -3.11 16.42
C GLU A 105 -6.44 -4.23 15.37
N ALA A 106 -7.48 -4.70 14.68
CA ALA A 106 -7.39 -5.81 13.72
C ALA A 106 -7.93 -5.43 12.33
N ILE A 107 -7.47 -6.13 11.30
CA ILE A 107 -8.11 -6.09 9.96
C ILE A 107 -8.96 -7.35 9.81
N LEU A 108 -10.27 -7.20 9.68
CA LEU A 108 -11.20 -8.31 9.45
C LEU A 108 -11.51 -8.46 7.96
N CYS A 109 -11.39 -9.67 7.42
CA CYS A 109 -11.67 -10.00 6.02
C CYS A 109 -12.69 -11.14 5.99
N ASP A 110 -13.88 -10.90 5.41
CA ASP A 110 -14.99 -11.87 5.43
C ASP A 110 -15.35 -12.35 6.86
N GLY A 111 -15.08 -11.52 7.89
CA GLY A 111 -15.24 -11.84 9.32
C GLY A 111 -13.95 -12.29 10.03
N GLU A 112 -12.96 -12.80 9.30
CA GLU A 112 -11.75 -13.42 9.87
C GLU A 112 -10.59 -12.42 10.07
N PRO A 113 -9.86 -12.48 11.20
CA PRO A 113 -8.69 -11.62 11.44
C PRO A 113 -7.52 -11.94 10.50
N THR A 114 -7.15 -10.95 9.71
CA THR A 114 -6.10 -11.02 8.68
C THR A 114 -5.05 -9.93 8.87
N THR A 115 -3.99 -10.01 8.07
CA THR A 115 -2.95 -8.98 7.98
C THR A 115 -2.92 -8.42 6.56
N PRO A 116 -2.34 -7.23 6.30
CA PRO A 116 -2.25 -6.70 4.94
C PRO A 116 -1.53 -7.66 3.99
N SER A 117 -0.50 -8.37 4.49
CA SER A 117 0.21 -9.42 3.74
C SER A 117 -0.66 -10.66 3.48
N ARG A 118 -1.47 -11.12 4.45
CA ARG A 118 -2.38 -12.26 4.24
C ARG A 118 -3.52 -11.89 3.29
N LEU A 119 -4.09 -10.69 3.43
CA LEU A 119 -5.06 -10.11 2.49
C LEU A 119 -4.49 -10.06 1.07
N ALA A 120 -3.26 -9.57 0.91
CA ALA A 120 -2.59 -9.45 -0.39
C ALA A 120 -2.17 -10.77 -1.05
N ASN A 121 -2.19 -11.87 -0.30
CA ASN A 121 -1.78 -13.20 -0.78
C ASN A 121 -2.90 -14.25 -0.72
N ALA A 122 -4.12 -13.84 -0.34
CA ALA A 122 -5.25 -14.72 -0.02
C ALA A 122 -5.74 -15.67 -1.14
N ARG A 123 -5.27 -15.49 -2.37
CA ARG A 123 -5.59 -16.33 -3.55
C ARG A 123 -4.38 -16.55 -4.47
N GLY A 124 -3.15 -16.33 -3.99
CA GLY A 124 -1.94 -16.32 -4.82
C GLY A 124 -0.89 -17.34 -4.38
N CYS A 125 -0.23 -17.97 -5.34
CA CYS A 125 1.02 -18.67 -5.10
C CYS A 125 2.18 -17.67 -5.24
N GLY A 126 2.94 -17.45 -4.16
CA GLY A 126 4.06 -16.49 -4.10
C GLY A 126 3.75 -15.18 -3.36
N THR A 127 4.79 -14.60 -2.75
CA THR A 127 4.69 -13.48 -1.80
C THR A 127 4.57 -12.11 -2.47
N ARG A 128 3.36 -11.57 -2.53
CA ARG A 128 3.05 -10.23 -3.05
C ARG A 128 3.26 -9.14 -2.00
N ASN A 129 3.84 -8.02 -2.42
CA ASN A 129 4.02 -6.84 -1.57
C ASN A 129 2.69 -6.10 -1.37
N ALA A 130 2.13 -6.19 -0.17
CA ALA A 130 0.85 -5.59 0.18
C ALA A 130 0.78 -4.07 -0.08
N TRP A 131 1.86 -3.31 0.11
CA TRP A 131 1.88 -1.86 -0.15
C TRP A 131 1.53 -1.48 -1.59
N HIS A 132 1.82 -2.38 -2.54
CA HIS A 132 1.56 -2.17 -3.98
C HIS A 132 0.26 -2.84 -4.45
N ASN A 133 -0.34 -3.73 -3.66
CA ASN A 133 -1.49 -4.56 -4.05
C ASN A 133 -2.76 -4.23 -3.24
N VAL A 134 -2.62 -3.54 -2.10
CA VAL A 134 -3.71 -3.10 -1.24
C VAL A 134 -4.03 -1.62 -1.51
N TRP A 135 -5.30 -1.36 -1.75
CA TRP A 135 -5.91 -0.05 -1.71
C TRP A 135 -6.53 0.18 -0.34
N LEU A 136 -6.47 1.41 0.15
CA LEU A 136 -7.04 1.87 1.41
C LEU A 136 -8.11 2.92 1.09
N LYS A 137 -9.16 2.97 1.91
CA LYS A 137 -10.15 4.04 1.94
C LYS A 137 -10.42 4.38 3.39
N PHE A 138 -9.96 5.55 3.82
CA PHE A 138 -10.06 6.00 5.21
C PHE A 138 -11.50 6.38 5.56
N PRO A 139 -11.93 6.29 6.84
CA PRO A 139 -13.22 6.83 7.27
C PRO A 139 -13.29 8.33 6.97
N GLY A 140 -14.31 8.75 6.24
CA GLY A 140 -14.47 10.13 5.74
C GLY A 140 -13.89 10.38 4.34
N ASP A 141 -12.99 9.53 3.84
CA ASP A 141 -12.45 9.64 2.48
C ASP A 141 -13.36 8.92 1.47
N ALA A 142 -13.80 9.64 0.44
CA ALA A 142 -14.61 9.08 -0.63
C ALA A 142 -13.78 8.23 -1.62
N THR A 143 -12.45 8.38 -1.62
CA THR A 143 -11.57 7.83 -2.65
C THR A 143 -10.79 6.59 -2.18
N TRP A 144 -10.47 5.71 -3.12
CA TRP A 144 -9.56 4.60 -2.89
C TRP A 144 -8.13 5.04 -3.19
N GLN A 145 -7.30 5.15 -2.17
CA GLN A 145 -5.88 5.47 -2.27
C GLN A 145 -5.04 4.17 -2.27
N LEU A 146 -3.86 4.16 -2.91
CA LEU A 146 -2.98 2.99 -2.87
C LEU A 146 -2.15 3.02 -1.58
N ALA A 147 -2.01 1.90 -0.85
CA ALA A 147 -1.31 1.90 0.44
C ALA A 147 0.12 2.48 0.39
N ARG A 148 0.86 2.25 -0.71
CA ARG A 148 2.17 2.85 -0.98
C ARG A 148 2.17 4.40 -1.05
N LYS A 149 1.04 5.04 -1.37
CA LYS A 149 0.91 6.51 -1.39
C LYS A 149 0.59 7.10 -0.02
N CYS A 150 0.01 6.31 0.89
CA CYS A 150 -0.44 6.79 2.20
C CYS A 150 0.67 6.80 3.26
N ARG A 151 1.77 6.07 3.04
CA ARG A 151 2.96 6.12 3.89
C ARG A 151 3.85 7.33 3.51
N PRO A 152 4.62 7.89 4.46
CA PRO A 152 5.78 8.72 4.13
C PRO A 152 6.90 7.91 3.44
#